data_AF-A0A7K0YYM4-F1
#
_entry.id   AF-A0A7K0YYM4-F1
#
_cell.length_a   1.000
_cell.length_b   1.000
_cell.length_c   1.000
_cell.angle_alpha   90.00
_cell.angle_beta   90.00
_cell.angle_gamma   90.00
#
_symmetry.space_group_name_H-M   'P 1'
#
loop_
_entity.id
_entity.type
_entity.pdbx_description
1 polymer ?
#
loop_
_entity_poly.entity_id
_entity_poly.type
_entity_poly.pdbx_seq_one_letter_code
_entity_poly.pdbx_strand_id
1 'polypeptide(L)'
;MRKLIAIFCASIFVILGTPSASAASVEITLTEPSHRQVDGIFTDDELASLLSYEGRLGRLVYSPPRGNRVWFIDPQVIEEVRAMTTEYLLENGEKGVGSSVAESWLNQLTAITRSDKITALPYGNPSEYWLSKLAPNKKSFYLQL
;
A
#
# COMPACT_ATOMS: atom_id res chain seq x y z
N MET A 1 -30.18 22.65 45.37
CA MET A 1 -30.22 22.69 43.88
C MET A 1 -29.00 23.35 43.24
N ARG A 2 -28.55 24.55 43.68
CA ARG A 2 -27.35 25.21 43.12
C ARG A 2 -26.03 24.43 43.22
N LYS A 3 -25.79 23.71 44.33
CA LYS A 3 -24.57 22.90 44.54
C LYS A 3 -24.52 21.64 43.67
N LEU A 4 -25.67 21.07 43.30
CA LEU A 4 -25.78 19.90 42.40
C LEU A 4 -25.50 20.28 40.95
N ILE A 5 -25.92 21.48 40.52
CA ILE A 5 -25.66 22.00 39.17
C ILE A 5 -24.15 22.29 38.99
N ALA A 6 -23.49 22.86 40.00
CA ALA A 6 -22.06 23.15 39.94
C ALA A 6 -21.19 21.88 39.82
N ILE A 7 -21.57 20.79 40.49
CA ILE A 7 -20.86 19.50 40.41
C ILE A 7 -21.05 18.88 39.02
N PHE A 8 -22.25 18.97 38.44
CA PHE A 8 -22.54 18.44 37.10
C PHE A 8 -21.78 19.20 36.00
N CYS A 9 -21.64 20.52 36.11
CA CYS A 9 -20.83 21.32 35.19
C CYS A 9 -19.33 21.02 35.32
N ALA A 10 -18.82 20.79 36.55
CA ALA A 10 -17.41 20.44 36.76
C ALA A 10 -17.07 19.05 36.18
N SER A 11 -17.98 18.08 36.24
CA SER A 11 -17.78 16.75 35.67
C SER A 11 -17.82 16.72 34.13
N ILE A 12 -18.62 17.58 33.49
CA ILE A 12 -18.63 17.72 32.02
C ILE A 12 -17.30 18.29 31.50
N PHE A 13 -16.69 19.21 32.23
CA PHE A 13 -15.43 19.84 31.82
C PHE A 13 -14.23 18.88 31.86
N VAL A 14 -14.26 17.86 32.75
CA VAL A 14 -13.20 16.84 32.85
C VAL A 14 -13.25 15.85 31.67
N ILE A 15 -14.44 15.57 31.12
CA ILE A 15 -14.60 14.63 29.98
C ILE A 15 -14.19 15.28 28.65
N LEU A 16 -14.32 16.60 28.52
CA LEU A 16 -13.95 17.35 27.30
C LEU A 16 -12.44 17.63 27.17
N GLY A 17 -11.67 17.47 28.26
CA GLY A 17 -10.25 17.80 28.31
C GLY A 17 -9.30 16.61 28.21
N THR A 18 -9.80 15.37 28.04
CA THR A 18 -8.91 14.22 27.89
C THR A 18 -8.31 14.23 26.48
N PRO A 19 -6.96 14.19 26.33
CA PRO A 19 -6.38 13.98 25.02
C PRO A 19 -6.87 12.64 24.49
N SER A 20 -7.43 12.63 23.28
CA SER A 20 -7.73 11.38 22.59
C SER A 20 -6.39 10.67 22.33
N ALA A 21 -6.17 9.56 23.02
CA ALA A 21 -5.04 8.69 22.72
C ALA A 21 -5.26 8.12 21.32
N SER A 22 -4.56 8.66 20.32
CA SER A 22 -4.53 8.08 18.98
C SER A 22 -3.61 6.86 19.02
N ALA A 23 -4.13 5.68 18.69
CA ALA A 23 -3.28 4.52 18.50
C ALA A 23 -2.33 4.76 17.32
N ALA A 24 -1.04 4.46 17.51
CA ALA A 24 -0.05 4.52 16.43
C ALA A 24 -0.55 3.68 15.25
N SER A 25 -0.54 4.28 14.06
CA SER A 25 -0.93 3.55 12.84
C SER A 25 0.21 2.66 12.39
N VAL A 26 -0.12 1.49 11.86
CA VAL A 26 0.84 0.60 11.22
C VAL A 26 0.97 1.00 9.75
N GLU A 27 2.18 1.36 9.35
CA GLU A 27 2.50 1.69 7.97
C GLU A 27 2.81 0.41 7.18
N ILE A 28 2.18 0.27 6.01
CA ILE A 28 2.39 -0.84 5.10
C ILE A 28 2.79 -0.27 3.75
N THR A 29 4.02 -0.54 3.33
CA THR A 29 4.54 -0.13 2.04
C THR A 29 4.46 -1.29 1.04
N LEU A 30 3.83 -1.05 -0.10
CA LEU A 30 3.63 -1.97 -1.19
C LEU A 30 4.34 -1.43 -2.43
N THR A 31 5.55 -1.94 -2.66
CA THR A 31 6.43 -1.60 -3.79
C THR A 31 7.21 -2.85 -4.20
N GLU A 32 7.57 -2.93 -5.48
CA GLU A 32 8.40 -3.96 -6.10
C GLU A 32 9.08 -3.34 -7.33
N PRO A 33 10.35 -3.66 -7.62
CA PRO A 33 10.94 -3.36 -8.93
C PRO A 33 10.08 -3.86 -10.09
N SER A 34 10.16 -3.16 -11.21
CA SER A 34 9.38 -3.50 -12.39
C SER A 34 9.77 -4.87 -12.96
N HIS A 35 8.80 -5.76 -13.14
CA HIS A 35 8.96 -7.02 -13.88
C HIS A 35 8.51 -6.88 -15.33
N ARG A 36 8.10 -5.67 -15.75
CA ARG A 36 7.51 -5.41 -17.06
C ARG A 36 8.25 -4.31 -17.81
N GLN A 37 8.62 -4.60 -19.05
CA GLN A 37 9.27 -3.65 -19.94
C GLN A 37 8.28 -2.57 -20.41
N VAL A 38 8.83 -1.48 -20.95
CA VAL A 38 8.05 -0.32 -21.42
C VAL A 38 7.11 -0.64 -22.59
N ASP A 39 7.39 -1.70 -23.35
CA ASP A 39 6.55 -2.22 -24.43
C ASP A 39 5.44 -3.16 -23.92
N GLY A 40 5.45 -3.47 -22.63
CA GLY A 40 4.46 -4.28 -21.95
C GLY A 40 4.79 -5.76 -21.84
N ILE A 41 5.92 -6.23 -22.36
CA ILE A 41 6.41 -7.60 -22.20
C ILE A 41 6.98 -7.80 -20.79
N PHE A 42 6.70 -8.93 -20.15
CA PHE A 42 7.26 -9.25 -18.83
C PHE A 42 8.66 -9.83 -18.98
N THR A 43 9.60 -9.37 -18.14
CA THR A 43 10.99 -9.87 -18.14
C THR A 43 11.06 -11.28 -17.57
N ASP A 44 10.19 -11.60 -16.61
CA ASP A 44 10.10 -12.88 -15.93
C ASP A 44 8.69 -13.09 -15.34
N ASP A 45 8.47 -14.24 -14.69
CA ASP A 45 7.22 -14.55 -13.99
C ASP A 45 7.37 -14.54 -12.45
N GLU A 46 8.43 -13.91 -11.93
CA GLU A 46 8.71 -13.89 -10.49
C GLU A 46 7.63 -13.12 -9.71
N LEU A 47 7.03 -12.08 -10.33
CA LEU A 47 5.93 -11.34 -9.73
C LEU A 47 4.76 -12.27 -9.34
N ALA A 48 4.48 -13.33 -10.10
CA ALA A 48 3.46 -14.32 -9.72
C ALA A 48 3.78 -15.02 -8.38
N SER A 49 5.05 -15.34 -8.16
CA SER A 49 5.51 -15.95 -6.91
C SER A 49 5.44 -14.96 -5.74
N LEU A 50 5.74 -13.69 -5.97
CA LEU A 50 5.66 -12.63 -4.96
C LEU A 50 4.22 -12.35 -4.50
N LEU A 51 3.25 -12.45 -5.42
CA LEU A 51 1.82 -12.25 -5.17
C LEU A 51 1.15 -13.45 -4.48
N SER A 52 1.74 -14.65 -4.59
CA SER A 52 1.24 -15.86 -3.96
C SER A 52 1.08 -15.69 -2.44
N TYR A 53 0.23 -16.50 -1.80
CA TYR A 53 -0.11 -16.36 -0.37
C TYR A 53 1.12 -16.27 0.56
N GLU A 54 2.17 -17.06 0.30
CA GLU A 54 3.43 -17.05 1.07
C GLU A 54 4.45 -16.02 0.53
N GLY A 55 4.22 -15.50 -0.68
CA GLY A 55 5.03 -14.48 -1.32
C GLY A 55 5.12 -13.20 -0.51
N ARG A 56 6.15 -12.39 -0.76
CA ARG A 56 6.41 -11.15 -0.01
C ARG A 56 5.23 -10.18 -0.11
N LEU A 57 4.70 -9.96 -1.30
CA LEU A 57 3.54 -9.09 -1.54
C LEU A 57 2.23 -9.75 -1.10
N GLY A 58 2.12 -11.08 -1.23
CA GLY A 58 0.97 -11.83 -0.74
C GLY A 58 0.81 -11.74 0.76
N ARG A 59 1.88 -11.92 1.55
CA ARG A 59 1.82 -11.81 3.02
C ARG A 59 1.30 -10.45 3.50
N LEU A 60 1.66 -9.36 2.82
CA LEU A 60 1.14 -8.02 3.13
C LEU A 60 -0.38 -7.94 2.94
N VAL A 61 -0.93 -8.63 1.95
CA VAL A 61 -2.33 -8.51 1.51
C VAL A 61 -3.25 -9.57 2.14
N TYR A 62 -2.78 -10.80 2.28
CA TYR A 62 -3.54 -11.91 2.85
C TYR A 62 -3.46 -11.96 4.38
N SER A 63 -2.37 -11.46 4.98
CA SER A 63 -2.18 -11.47 6.44
C SER A 63 -1.53 -10.15 6.92
N PRO A 64 -2.17 -8.99 6.69
CA PRO A 64 -1.61 -7.72 7.14
C PRO A 64 -1.55 -7.65 8.67
N PRO A 65 -0.65 -6.83 9.22
CA PRO A 65 -0.67 -6.48 10.63
C PRO A 65 -2.05 -6.00 11.11
N ARG A 66 -2.40 -6.33 12.34
CA ARG A 66 -3.64 -5.87 12.98
C ARG A 66 -3.50 -4.41 13.44
N GLY A 67 -4.62 -3.69 13.50
CA GLY A 67 -4.68 -2.31 13.97
C GLY A 67 -5.10 -1.32 12.89
N ASN A 68 -4.96 -0.02 13.20
CA ASN A 68 -5.20 1.06 12.24
C ASN A 68 -4.04 1.07 11.23
N ARG A 69 -4.33 0.85 9.94
CA ARG A 69 -3.30 0.77 8.90
C ARG A 69 -3.32 1.99 7.99
N VAL A 70 -2.13 2.37 7.54
CA VAL A 70 -1.93 3.32 6.44
C VAL A 70 -1.12 2.61 5.36
N TRP A 71 -1.69 2.53 4.16
CA TRP A 71 -1.06 1.89 3.01
C TRP A 71 -0.35 2.92 2.14
N PHE A 72 0.89 2.63 1.79
CA PHE A 72 1.66 3.35 0.81
C PHE A 72 1.85 2.43 -0.39
N ILE A 73 1.15 2.70 -1.50
CA ILE A 73 1.08 1.78 -2.64
C ILE A 73 1.74 2.42 -3.84
N ASP A 74 2.71 1.74 -4.42
CA ASP A 74 3.28 2.09 -5.72
C ASP A 74 2.29 1.75 -6.84
N PRO A 75 1.82 2.74 -7.61
CA PRO A 75 0.95 2.49 -8.74
C PRO A 75 1.55 1.56 -9.81
N GLN A 76 2.89 1.50 -9.94
CA GLN A 76 3.55 0.58 -10.88
C GLN A 76 3.16 -0.88 -10.59
N VAL A 77 3.20 -1.29 -9.32
CA VAL A 77 2.85 -2.67 -8.93
C VAL A 77 1.40 -2.96 -9.29
N ILE A 78 0.48 -2.03 -9.04
CA ILE A 78 -0.94 -2.22 -9.37
C ILE A 78 -1.16 -2.37 -10.88
N GLU A 79 -0.44 -1.59 -11.69
CA GLU A 79 -0.53 -1.68 -13.15
C GLU A 79 0.05 -3.00 -13.69
N GLU A 80 1.17 -3.47 -13.16
CA GLU A 80 1.76 -4.75 -13.57
C GLU A 80 0.88 -5.93 -13.16
N VAL A 81 0.40 -5.95 -11.91
CA VAL A 81 -0.53 -6.99 -11.46
C VAL A 81 -1.83 -6.96 -12.26
N ARG A 82 -2.34 -5.78 -12.60
CA ARG A 82 -3.51 -5.64 -13.49
C ARG A 82 -3.22 -6.23 -14.87
N ALA A 83 -2.05 -5.98 -15.46
CA ALA A 83 -1.68 -6.55 -16.75
C ALA A 83 -1.57 -8.09 -16.69
N MET A 84 -1.11 -8.65 -15.57
CA MET A 84 -1.08 -10.11 -15.37
C MET A 84 -2.47 -10.74 -15.33
N THR A 85 -3.55 -9.99 -15.01
CA THR A 85 -4.92 -10.56 -15.00
C THR A 85 -5.43 -10.98 -16.38
N THR A 86 -4.78 -10.52 -17.45
CA THR A 86 -5.02 -10.98 -18.82
C THR A 86 -3.91 -11.92 -19.27
N GLU A 87 -4.02 -12.52 -20.47
CA GLU A 87 -2.87 -13.23 -21.04
C GLU A 87 -1.69 -12.26 -21.25
N TYR A 88 -0.50 -12.64 -20.81
CA TYR A 88 0.74 -11.88 -20.99
C TYR A 88 1.89 -12.77 -21.44
N LEU A 89 2.90 -12.17 -22.07
CA LEU A 89 4.08 -12.84 -22.59
C LEU A 89 5.30 -12.48 -21.76
N LEU A 90 6.18 -13.46 -21.61
CA LEU A 90 7.52 -13.31 -21.07
C LEU A 90 8.50 -12.95 -22.21
N GLU A 91 9.67 -12.42 -21.85
CA GLU A 91 10.71 -12.00 -22.80
C GLU A 91 11.18 -13.16 -23.71
N ASN A 92 11.12 -14.40 -23.22
CA ASN A 92 11.44 -15.60 -23.99
C ASN A 92 10.30 -16.05 -24.96
N GLY A 93 9.18 -15.32 -25.00
CA GLY A 93 8.01 -15.62 -25.85
C GLY A 93 7.02 -16.61 -25.24
N GLU A 94 7.27 -17.13 -24.03
CA GLU A 94 6.34 -18.01 -23.33
C GLU A 94 5.16 -17.20 -22.74
N LYS A 95 4.02 -17.87 -22.54
CA LYS A 95 2.89 -17.28 -21.81
C LYS A 95 3.18 -17.34 -20.31
N GLY A 96 2.96 -16.22 -19.61
CA GLY A 96 3.02 -16.22 -18.15
C GLY A 96 1.88 -17.00 -17.50
N VAL A 97 2.07 -17.45 -16.26
CA VAL A 97 1.12 -18.35 -15.58
C VAL A 97 0.43 -17.73 -14.35
N GLY A 98 0.69 -16.46 -14.08
CA GLY A 98 0.28 -15.75 -12.86
C GLY A 98 -1.12 -15.13 -12.86
N SER A 99 -1.93 -15.26 -13.92
CA SER A 99 -3.20 -14.51 -14.03
C SER A 99 -4.19 -14.78 -12.89
N SER A 100 -4.35 -16.03 -12.48
CA SER A 100 -5.26 -16.40 -11.39
C SER A 100 -4.80 -15.86 -10.03
N VAL A 101 -3.48 -15.85 -9.79
CA VAL A 101 -2.89 -15.29 -8.57
C VAL A 101 -3.04 -13.77 -8.57
N ALA A 102 -2.80 -13.10 -9.70
CA ALA A 102 -2.97 -11.66 -9.85
C ALA A 102 -4.41 -11.21 -9.58
N GLU A 103 -5.41 -11.89 -10.14
CA GLU A 103 -6.83 -11.63 -9.88
C GLU A 103 -7.17 -11.79 -8.39
N SER A 104 -6.74 -12.91 -7.79
CA SER A 104 -6.99 -13.22 -6.38
C SER A 104 -6.35 -12.16 -5.47
N TRP A 105 -5.14 -11.72 -5.79
CA TRP A 105 -4.40 -10.75 -5.02
C TRP A 105 -5.03 -9.35 -5.12
N LEU A 106 -5.45 -8.89 -6.31
CA LEU A 106 -6.14 -7.59 -6.47
C LEU A 106 -7.49 -7.55 -5.76
N ASN A 107 -8.25 -8.65 -5.82
CA ASN A 107 -9.51 -8.79 -5.11
C ASN A 107 -9.28 -8.69 -3.59
N GLN A 108 -8.28 -9.39 -3.08
CA GLN A 108 -7.93 -9.33 -1.66
C GLN A 108 -7.42 -7.95 -1.24
N LEU A 109 -6.54 -7.31 -2.03
CA LEU A 109 -6.05 -5.96 -1.77
C LEU A 109 -7.22 -4.97 -1.68
N THR A 110 -8.17 -5.06 -2.61
CA THR A 110 -9.37 -4.21 -2.61
C THR A 110 -10.23 -4.44 -1.37
N ALA A 111 -10.39 -5.70 -0.95
CA ALA A 111 -11.18 -6.04 0.23
C ALA A 111 -10.52 -5.53 1.53
N ILE A 112 -9.22 -5.76 1.68
CA ILE A 112 -8.50 -5.51 2.93
C ILE A 112 -8.22 -4.02 3.17
N THR A 113 -8.14 -3.23 2.11
CA THR A 113 -7.86 -1.78 2.17
C THR A 113 -9.12 -0.90 2.23
N ARG A 114 -10.33 -1.46 2.09
CA ARG A 114 -11.60 -0.72 1.92
C ARG A 114 -11.85 0.40 2.94
N SER A 115 -11.42 0.20 4.18
CA SER A 115 -11.62 1.16 5.28
C SER A 115 -10.32 1.77 5.80
N ASP A 116 -9.20 1.47 5.13
CA ASP A 116 -7.88 1.97 5.52
C ASP A 116 -7.54 3.24 4.75
N LYS A 117 -6.61 4.02 5.29
CA LYS A 117 -6.05 5.16 4.55
C LYS A 117 -5.07 4.63 3.51
N ILE A 118 -5.25 5.05 2.26
CA ILE A 118 -4.35 4.70 1.14
C ILE A 118 -3.68 5.98 0.63
N THR A 119 -2.37 5.93 0.48
CA THR A 119 -1.54 7.00 -0.09
C THR A 119 -0.75 6.42 -1.25
N ALA A 120 -0.82 7.04 -2.42
CA ALA A 120 -0.03 6.61 -3.57
C ALA A 120 1.44 7.06 -3.41
N LEU A 121 2.37 6.14 -3.69
CA LEU A 121 3.79 6.46 -3.89
C LEU A 121 4.00 7.02 -5.30
N PRO A 122 5.15 7.65 -5.57
CA PRO A 122 5.58 7.89 -6.94
C PRO A 122 5.62 6.59 -7.73
N TYR A 123 5.26 6.69 -9.00
CA TYR A 123 5.30 5.56 -9.92
C TYR A 123 6.71 4.99 -10.04
N GLY A 124 6.87 3.71 -9.69
CA GLY A 124 8.07 2.92 -9.95
C GLY A 124 9.31 3.35 -9.18
N ASN A 125 9.12 3.93 -7.98
CA ASN A 125 10.17 4.39 -7.07
C ASN A 125 11.40 5.02 -7.78
N PRO A 126 11.26 6.24 -8.34
CA PRO A 126 12.27 6.82 -9.23
C PRO A 126 13.62 6.97 -8.54
N SER A 127 14.70 6.73 -9.29
CA SER A 127 16.05 6.80 -8.73
C SER A 127 16.38 8.16 -8.13
N GLU A 128 17.27 8.16 -7.14
CA GLU A 128 17.76 9.36 -6.48
C GLU A 128 18.24 10.43 -7.49
N TYR A 129 18.90 9.98 -8.57
CA TYR A 129 19.34 10.85 -9.64
C TYR A 129 18.18 11.64 -10.23
N TRP A 130 17.10 10.96 -10.66
CA TRP A 130 15.94 11.61 -11.24
C TRP A 130 15.15 12.44 -10.23
N LEU A 131 15.02 11.98 -8.98
CA LEU A 131 14.41 12.75 -7.91
C LEU A 131 15.15 14.07 -7.65
N SER A 132 16.48 14.05 -7.66
CA SER A 132 17.29 15.27 -7.47
C SER A 132 17.12 16.27 -8.62
N LYS A 133 16.84 15.80 -9.84
CA LYS A 133 16.61 16.63 -11.02
C LYS A 133 15.20 17.16 -11.12
N LEU A 134 14.20 16.32 -10.85
CA LEU A 134 12.78 16.61 -11.10
C LEU A 134 12.07 17.17 -9.86
N ALA A 135 12.46 16.75 -8.66
CA ALA A 135 11.79 17.12 -7.41
C ALA A 135 12.80 17.34 -6.25
N PRO A 136 13.78 18.25 -6.39
CA PRO A 136 14.86 18.43 -5.41
C PRO A 136 14.35 18.71 -4.00
N ASN A 137 13.27 19.49 -3.87
CA ASN A 137 12.68 19.86 -2.58
C ASN A 137 11.83 18.74 -1.92
N LYS A 138 11.68 17.59 -2.60
CA LYS A 138 10.89 16.44 -2.13
C LYS A 138 11.70 15.15 -2.05
N LYS A 139 13.00 15.20 -2.35
CA LYS A 139 13.90 14.04 -2.35
C LYS A 139 13.86 13.25 -1.05
N SER A 140 13.98 13.91 0.10
CA SER A 140 13.99 13.23 1.41
C SER A 140 12.67 12.52 1.69
N PHE A 141 11.55 13.10 1.25
CA PHE A 141 10.23 12.49 1.42
C PHE A 141 10.12 11.19 0.61
N TYR A 142 10.64 11.15 -0.62
CA TYR A 142 10.55 9.98 -1.48
C TYR A 142 11.58 8.88 -1.16
N LEU A 143 12.76 9.22 -0.64
CA LEU A 143 13.79 8.24 -0.26
C LEU A 143 13.58 7.61 1.13
N GLN A 144 12.61 8.10 1.91
CA GLN A 144 12.28 7.59 3.25
C GLN A 144 11.15 6.55 3.26
N LEU A 145 10.48 6.35 2.12
CA LEU A 145 9.38 5.41 1.91
C LEU A 145 9.90 4.04 1.45
#